data_AF-A0A955C3P8-F1
#
_entry.id   AF-A0A955C3P8-F1
#
_cell.length_a   1.000
_cell.length_b   1.000
_cell.length_c   1.000
_cell.angle_alpha   90.00
_cell.angle_beta   90.00
_cell.angle_gamma   90.00
#
_symmetry.space_group_name_H-M   'P 1'
#
loop_
_entity.id
_entity.type
_entity.pdbx_description
1 polymer ?
#
loop_
_entity_poly.entity_id
_entity_poly.type
_entity_poly.pdbx_seq_one_letter_code
_entity_poly.pdbx_strand_id
1 'polypeptide(L)'
;MLIAGRSLPALADTAPAWVELFNGRDLSGWVDVNTTPATWTVKEGLLVCSGHPIGVMRSEKQYENFLLHIEWRHMEAGGNSGVFVWSEGYIPEGRQLPKGMEVQMLELDWVNLHPRNGKPNHIGYISGELFGAGGLKAT
;
A
#
# COMPACT_ATOMS: atom_id res chain seq x y z
N MET A 1 -46.86 0.74 -29.39
CA MET A 1 -45.66 0.33 -28.63
C MET A 1 -44.86 1.59 -28.36
N LEU A 2 -44.99 2.16 -27.15
CA LEU A 2 -44.19 3.31 -26.70
C LEU A 2 -42.98 2.77 -25.96
N ILE A 3 -41.76 3.08 -26.41
CA ILE A 3 -40.57 2.94 -25.59
C ILE A 3 -40.35 4.30 -24.94
N ALA A 4 -40.70 4.40 -23.65
CA ALA A 4 -40.30 5.54 -22.83
C ALA A 4 -38.82 5.34 -22.45
N GLY A 5 -37.93 6.04 -23.15
CA GLY A 5 -36.53 6.18 -22.74
C GLY A 5 -36.47 7.04 -21.49
N ARG A 6 -36.23 6.41 -20.34
CA ARG A 6 -35.94 7.12 -19.09
C ARG A 6 -34.51 7.64 -19.19
N SER A 7 -34.33 8.93 -19.45
CA SER A 7 -33.02 9.57 -19.35
C SER A 7 -32.54 9.46 -17.91
N LEU A 8 -31.47 8.69 -17.70
CA LEU A 8 -30.70 8.78 -16.47
C LEU A 8 -30.05 10.17 -16.46
N PRO A 9 -30.08 10.90 -15.33
CA PRO A 9 -29.33 12.15 -15.23
C PRO A 9 -27.85 11.82 -15.47
N ALA A 10 -27.22 12.58 -16.37
CA ALA A 10 -25.77 12.55 -16.51
C ALA A 10 -25.18 12.88 -15.14
N LEU A 11 -24.40 11.95 -14.57
CA LEU A 11 -23.50 12.27 -13.48
C LEU A 11 -22.64 13.44 -13.96
N ALA A 12 -22.61 14.53 -13.18
CA ALA A 12 -21.79 15.68 -13.51
C ALA A 12 -20.35 15.20 -13.79
N ASP A 13 -19.86 15.55 -14.98
CA ASP A 13 -18.58 15.11 -15.57
C ASP A 13 -17.38 15.81 -14.92
N THR A 14 -17.36 15.89 -13.59
CA THR A 14 -16.20 16.40 -12.85
C THR A 14 -15.22 15.26 -12.67
N ALA A 15 -14.07 15.36 -13.34
CA ALA A 15 -12.95 14.45 -13.11
C ALA A 15 -12.67 14.32 -11.59
N PRO A 16 -12.35 13.11 -11.09
CA PRO A 16 -12.04 12.92 -9.68
C PRO A 16 -10.87 13.83 -9.28
N ALA A 17 -11.06 14.59 -8.19
CA ALA A 17 -10.02 15.44 -7.64
C ALA A 17 -9.06 14.61 -6.78
N TRP A 18 -7.76 14.88 -6.90
CA TRP A 18 -6.76 14.32 -6.00
C TRP A 18 -6.95 14.85 -4.58
N VAL A 19 -6.79 13.95 -3.60
CA VAL A 19 -6.83 14.28 -2.18
C VAL A 19 -5.56 13.74 -1.55
N GLU A 20 -4.87 14.60 -0.81
CA GLU A 20 -3.68 14.20 -0.05
C GLU A 20 -4.05 13.22 1.06
N LEU A 21 -3.53 12.00 1.01
CA LEU A 21 -3.63 11.03 2.10
C LEU A 21 -2.64 11.33 3.24
N PHE A 22 -1.49 11.92 2.90
CA PHE A 22 -0.48 12.34 3.87
C PHE A 22 -0.33 13.86 3.82
N ASN A 23 -0.40 14.50 4.99
CA ASN A 23 -0.45 15.96 5.08
C ASN A 23 0.95 16.63 5.09
N GLY A 24 2.03 15.85 5.02
CA GLY A 24 3.42 16.33 5.04
C GLY A 24 3.93 16.80 6.41
N ARG A 25 3.16 16.65 7.48
CA ARG A 25 3.48 17.22 8.81
C ARG A 25 3.42 16.20 9.93
N ASP A 26 2.38 15.37 9.95
CA ASP A 26 2.11 14.42 11.01
C ASP A 26 1.27 13.24 10.51
N LEU A 27 0.95 12.31 11.43
CA LEU A 27 0.20 11.10 11.13
C LEU A 27 -1.32 11.27 11.34
N SER A 28 -1.84 12.49 11.36
CA SER A 28 -3.30 12.71 11.44
C SER A 28 -3.99 12.03 10.26
N GLY A 29 -5.04 11.26 10.52
CA GLY A 29 -5.72 10.46 9.49
C GLY A 29 -5.12 9.06 9.29
N TRP A 30 -4.10 8.68 10.07
CA TRP A 30 -3.48 7.36 10.05
C TRP A 30 -3.68 6.61 11.37
N VAL A 31 -3.93 5.30 11.26
CA VAL A 31 -4.11 4.39 12.39
C VAL A 31 -2.96 3.38 12.39
N ASP A 32 -2.27 3.30 13.52
CA ASP A 32 -1.24 2.28 13.74
C ASP A 32 -1.83 0.86 13.70
N VAL A 33 -1.09 -0.05 13.07
CA VAL A 33 -1.42 -1.48 13.06
C VAL A 33 -0.14 -2.29 13.28
N ASN A 34 0.08 -2.66 14.55
CA ASN A 34 1.19 -3.51 14.97
C ASN A 34 2.56 -2.86 14.78
N THR A 35 2.66 -1.54 15.02
CA THR A 35 3.96 -0.87 15.13
C THR A 35 4.12 -0.16 16.47
N THR A 36 5.13 0.70 16.57
CA THR A 36 5.38 1.52 17.75
C THR A 36 5.46 2.99 17.36
N PRO A 37 5.33 3.94 18.31
CA PRO A 37 5.50 5.36 18.00
C PRO A 37 6.84 5.74 17.37
N ALA A 38 7.85 4.89 17.44
CA ALA A 38 9.16 5.09 16.81
C ALA A 38 9.25 4.52 15.39
N THR A 39 8.28 3.72 14.96
CA THR A 39 8.32 3.04 13.65
C THR A 39 8.03 3.98 12.50
N TRP A 40 7.09 4.91 12.68
CA TRP A 40 6.71 5.90 11.69
C TRP A 40 7.03 7.31 12.19
N THR A 41 7.77 8.07 11.39
CA THR A 41 8.14 9.45 11.70
C THR A 41 7.95 10.34 10.49
N VAL A 42 7.80 11.64 10.71
CA VAL A 42 7.80 12.64 9.64
C VAL A 42 9.10 13.44 9.71
N LYS A 43 9.84 13.48 8.61
CA LYS A 43 11.10 14.23 8.49
C LYS A 43 11.11 14.99 7.18
N GLU A 44 11.24 16.31 7.23
CA GLU A 44 11.34 17.17 6.03
C GLU A 44 10.17 16.97 5.04
N GLY A 45 8.96 16.76 5.56
CA GLY A 45 7.79 16.51 4.73
C GLY A 45 7.68 15.09 4.18
N LEU A 46 8.59 14.18 4.55
CA LEU A 46 8.58 12.77 4.17
C LEU A 46 8.09 11.91 5.32
N LEU A 47 7.25 10.94 4.98
CA LEU A 47 6.91 9.83 5.85
C LEU A 47 8.04 8.79 5.83
N VAL A 48 8.62 8.51 6.98
CA VAL A 48 9.79 7.61 7.13
C VAL A 48 9.40 6.44 8.02
N CYS A 49 9.63 5.22 7.52
CA CYS A 49 9.42 3.97 8.24
C CYS A 49 10.77 3.35 8.64
N SER A 50 10.90 2.92 9.89
CA SER A 50 12.06 2.14 10.34
C SER A 50 11.96 0.66 9.99
N GLY A 51 10.75 0.15 9.73
CA GLY A 51 10.46 -1.28 9.56
C GLY A 51 10.52 -2.11 10.84
N HIS A 52 10.72 -1.47 12.00
CA HIS A 52 10.94 -2.16 13.28
C HIS A 52 9.97 -1.63 14.37
N PRO A 53 9.13 -2.49 14.97
CA PRO A 53 8.83 -3.85 14.54
C PRO A 53 8.12 -3.89 13.17
N ILE A 54 8.01 -5.08 12.59
CA ILE A 54 7.24 -5.31 11.35
C ILE A 54 5.76 -5.06 11.64
N GLY A 55 5.16 -4.15 10.89
CA GLY A 55 3.74 -3.85 10.89
C GLY A 55 3.42 -2.79 9.85
N VAL A 56 2.22 -2.22 9.92
CA VAL A 56 1.75 -1.21 8.97
C VAL A 56 1.08 -0.05 9.69
N MET A 57 0.77 1.00 8.96
CA MET A 57 -0.31 1.90 9.32
C MET A 57 -1.33 1.94 8.19
N ARG A 58 -2.56 2.31 8.50
CA ARG A 58 -3.64 2.45 7.51
C ARG A 58 -4.28 3.81 7.56
N SER A 59 -4.93 4.24 6.48
CA SER A 59 -5.83 5.39 6.54
C SER A 59 -6.97 5.12 7.53
N GLU A 60 -7.42 6.17 8.21
CA GLU A 60 -8.63 6.14 9.03
C GLU A 60 -9.86 5.80 8.18
N LYS A 61 -9.92 6.36 6.96
CA LYS A 61 -10.99 6.15 5.99
C LYS A 61 -10.75 4.90 5.17
N GLN A 62 -11.82 4.20 4.83
CA GLN A 62 -11.83 3.10 3.87
C GLN A 62 -12.14 3.62 2.46
N TYR A 63 -11.53 2.99 1.46
CA TYR A 63 -11.70 3.31 0.05
C TYR A 63 -11.96 2.02 -0.73
N GLU A 64 -12.86 2.08 -1.70
CA GLU A 64 -13.21 0.93 -2.54
C GLU A 64 -12.63 1.11 -3.95
N ASN A 65 -13.08 2.14 -4.67
CA ASN A 65 -12.60 2.53 -5.98
C ASN A 65 -11.77 3.80 -5.88
N PHE A 66 -10.52 3.76 -6.32
CA PHE A 66 -9.61 4.89 -6.20
C PHE A 66 -8.52 4.86 -7.27
N LEU A 67 -7.91 6.03 -7.49
CA LEU A 67 -6.59 6.15 -8.06
C LEU A 67 -5.63 6.52 -6.92
N LEU A 68 -4.55 5.78 -6.79
CA LEU A 68 -3.55 5.99 -5.76
C LEU A 68 -2.22 6.31 -6.43
N HIS A 69 -1.65 7.47 -6.08
CA HIS A 69 -0.31 7.86 -6.49
C HIS A 69 0.57 7.95 -5.25
N ILE A 70 1.68 7.21 -5.26
CA ILE A 70 2.65 7.18 -4.17
C ILE A 70 4.05 7.27 -4.81
N GLU A 71 4.85 8.21 -4.34
CA GLU A 71 6.29 8.24 -4.56
C GLU A 71 6.99 7.62 -3.36
N TRP A 72 7.95 6.74 -3.61
CA TRP A 72 8.67 6.02 -2.56
C TRP A 72 10.13 5.79 -2.96
N ARG A 73 10.97 5.55 -1.95
CA ARG A 73 12.34 5.08 -2.13
C ARG A 73 12.77 4.27 -0.91
N HIS A 74 13.65 3.30 -1.12
CA HIS A 74 14.38 2.66 -0.03
C HIS A 74 15.67 3.41 0.26
N MET A 75 16.07 3.39 1.53
CA MET A 75 17.29 4.06 1.99
C MET A 75 18.48 3.10 2.11
N GLU A 76 18.22 1.80 2.04
CA GLU A 76 19.19 0.72 2.22
C GLU A 76 19.03 -0.31 1.10
N ALA A 77 20.16 -0.88 0.67
CA ALA A 77 20.17 -1.96 -0.31
C ALA A 77 19.36 -3.16 0.19
N GLY A 78 18.49 -3.69 -0.66
CA GLY A 78 17.60 -4.80 -0.29
C GLY A 78 16.45 -4.44 0.64
N GLY A 79 16.12 -3.15 0.77
CA GLY A 79 14.90 -2.71 1.45
C GLY A 79 13.64 -3.41 0.93
N ASN A 80 12.71 -3.70 1.85
CA ASN A 80 11.46 -4.39 1.57
C ASN A 80 10.31 -3.69 2.30
N SER A 81 9.30 -3.29 1.54
CA SER A 81 8.06 -2.70 2.04
C SER A 81 6.94 -2.99 1.05
N GLY A 82 5.74 -2.52 1.34
CA GLY A 82 4.62 -2.65 0.43
C GLY A 82 3.48 -1.73 0.80
N VAL A 83 2.57 -1.55 -0.15
CA VAL A 83 1.30 -0.87 0.09
C VAL A 83 0.19 -1.89 0.04
N PHE A 84 -0.52 -2.01 1.15
CA PHE A 84 -1.70 -2.86 1.24
C PHE A 84 -2.93 -2.10 0.72
N VAL A 85 -3.57 -2.64 -0.31
CA VAL A 85 -4.85 -2.20 -0.84
C VAL A 85 -5.91 -3.27 -0.62
N TRP A 86 -7.17 -2.85 -0.47
CA TRP A 86 -8.29 -3.74 -0.11
C TRP A 86 -7.95 -4.67 1.07
N SER A 87 -7.37 -4.07 2.11
CA SER A 87 -6.90 -4.78 3.30
C SER A 87 -7.97 -4.78 4.40
N GLU A 88 -7.97 -5.84 5.21
CA GLU A 88 -8.82 -5.95 6.40
C GLU A 88 -8.42 -4.95 7.49
N GLY A 89 -7.21 -4.38 7.43
CA GLY A 89 -6.80 -3.24 8.27
C GLY A 89 -6.54 -3.56 9.75
N TYR A 90 -6.47 -4.84 10.12
CA TYR A 90 -6.05 -5.34 11.43
C TYR A 90 -5.16 -6.58 11.27
N ILE A 91 -4.44 -6.96 12.32
CA ILE A 91 -3.58 -8.14 12.33
C ILE A 91 -4.38 -9.39 12.74
N PRO A 92 -4.52 -10.40 11.86
CA PRO A 92 -5.10 -11.68 12.25
C PRO A 92 -4.24 -12.38 13.31
N GLU A 93 -4.87 -13.22 14.14
CA GLU A 93 -4.16 -14.01 15.15
C GLU A 93 -3.01 -14.83 14.53
N GLY A 94 -1.83 -14.76 15.17
CA GLY A 94 -0.63 -15.45 14.70
C GLY A 94 0.04 -14.86 13.46
N ARG A 95 -0.35 -13.66 13.02
CA ARG A 95 0.29 -12.93 11.91
C ARG A 95 0.96 -11.64 12.39
N GLN A 96 1.75 -11.03 11.50
CA GLN A 96 2.41 -9.73 11.72
C GLN A 96 1.89 -8.64 10.79
N LEU A 97 1.30 -9.02 9.67
CA LEU A 97 0.78 -8.14 8.63
C LEU A 97 -0.69 -8.46 8.36
N PRO A 98 -1.49 -7.47 7.95
CA PRO A 98 -2.90 -7.69 7.66
C PRO A 98 -3.07 -8.56 6.41
N LYS A 99 -4.29 -9.07 6.22
CA LYS A 99 -4.71 -9.64 4.94
C LYS A 99 -5.08 -8.52 3.98
N GLY A 100 -4.71 -8.64 2.72
CA GLY A 100 -4.97 -7.62 1.68
C GLY A 100 -4.22 -7.93 0.38
N MET A 101 -4.48 -7.13 -0.65
CA MET A 101 -3.65 -7.13 -1.85
C MET A 101 -2.43 -6.24 -1.57
N GLU A 102 -1.24 -6.74 -1.81
CA GLU A 102 0.00 -5.98 -1.60
C GLU A 102 0.58 -5.57 -2.94
N VAL A 103 0.84 -4.28 -3.09
CA VAL A 103 1.68 -3.72 -4.14
C VAL A 103 3.10 -3.70 -3.61
N GLN A 104 3.95 -4.54 -4.18
CA GLN A 104 5.31 -4.77 -3.72
C GLN A 104 6.18 -3.52 -3.90
N MET A 105 7.02 -3.20 -2.90
CA MET A 105 8.02 -2.14 -2.98
C MET A 105 9.37 -2.70 -2.53
N LEU A 106 10.14 -3.24 -3.46
CA LEU A 106 11.48 -3.77 -3.20
C LEU A 106 12.56 -2.84 -3.77
N GLU A 107 13.68 -2.74 -3.06
CA GLU A 107 14.86 -2.04 -3.54
C GLU A 107 15.56 -2.87 -4.64
N LEU A 108 16.28 -2.21 -5.56
CA LEU A 108 16.81 -2.83 -6.77
C LEU A 108 17.77 -3.99 -6.49
N ASP A 109 18.60 -3.90 -5.45
CA ASP A 109 19.53 -4.97 -5.06
C ASP A 109 18.86 -6.13 -4.31
N TRP A 110 17.57 -6.02 -3.99
CA TRP A 110 16.84 -7.08 -3.29
C TRP A 110 16.94 -8.43 -4.00
N VAL A 111 16.91 -8.43 -5.35
CA VAL A 111 17.00 -9.66 -6.14
C VAL A 111 18.34 -10.38 -6.02
N ASN A 112 19.42 -9.64 -5.76
CA ASN A 112 20.75 -10.18 -5.58
C ASN A 112 20.96 -10.66 -4.14
N LEU A 113 20.39 -9.95 -3.17
CA LEU A 113 20.54 -10.20 -1.74
C LEU A 113 19.66 -11.37 -1.24
N HIS A 114 18.63 -11.76 -1.99
CA HIS A 114 17.69 -12.82 -1.60
C HIS A 114 17.68 -14.01 -2.58
N PRO A 115 18.83 -14.62 -2.93
CA PRO A 115 18.89 -15.61 -4.00
C PRO A 115 18.03 -16.84 -3.70
N ARG A 116 17.37 -17.38 -4.73
CA ARG A 116 16.68 -18.68 -4.67
C ARG A 116 17.52 -19.72 -5.38
N ASN A 117 17.79 -20.83 -4.69
CA ASN A 117 18.62 -21.94 -5.19
C ASN A 117 20.00 -21.48 -5.70
N GLY A 118 20.61 -20.51 -4.99
CA GLY A 118 21.94 -19.97 -5.32
C GLY A 118 21.98 -19.04 -6.52
N LYS A 119 20.83 -18.60 -7.06
CA LYS A 119 20.76 -17.62 -8.17
C LYS A 119 19.96 -16.39 -7.75
N PRO A 120 20.29 -15.19 -8.28
CA PRO A 120 19.46 -14.00 -8.07
C PRO A 120 18.00 -14.25 -8.43
N ASN A 121 17.08 -13.56 -7.74
CA ASN A 121 15.67 -13.57 -8.13
C ASN A 121 15.48 -12.88 -9.49
N HIS A 122 14.32 -13.15 -10.08
CA HIS A 122 13.92 -12.48 -11.32
C HIS A 122 13.79 -10.97 -11.08
N ILE A 123 14.28 -10.14 -12.02
CA ILE A 123 14.19 -8.68 -11.92
C ILE A 123 12.76 -8.15 -11.89
N GLY A 124 11.79 -8.97 -12.29
CA GLY A 124 10.36 -8.66 -12.12
C GLY A 124 10.07 -8.17 -10.72
N TYR A 125 10.46 -8.91 -9.67
CA TYR A 125 10.09 -8.68 -8.26
C TYR A 125 10.27 -7.26 -7.69
N ILE A 126 11.05 -6.41 -8.36
CA ILE A 126 11.31 -5.01 -8.00
C ILE A 126 10.49 -4.03 -8.86
N SER A 127 9.45 -4.49 -9.57
CA SER A 127 8.68 -3.71 -10.54
C SER A 127 7.26 -3.36 -10.09
N GLY A 128 6.90 -3.68 -8.84
CA GLY A 128 5.58 -3.35 -8.28
C GLY A 128 4.52 -4.42 -8.44
N GLU A 129 4.91 -5.70 -8.40
CA GLU A 129 3.99 -6.83 -8.46
C GLU A 129 2.85 -6.72 -7.44
N LEU A 130 1.66 -7.16 -7.88
CA LEU A 130 0.50 -7.34 -7.04
C LEU A 130 0.39 -8.80 -6.60
N PHE A 131 0.25 -9.04 -5.30
CA PHE A 131 -0.02 -10.38 -4.78
C PHE A 131 -0.90 -10.36 -3.53
N GLY A 132 -1.61 -11.47 -3.32
CA GLY A 132 -2.43 -11.65 -2.12
C GLY A 132 -1.57 -11.91 -0.89
N ALA A 133 -1.62 -11.00 0.08
CA ALA A 133 -0.95 -11.11 1.37
C ALA A 133 -1.92 -11.64 2.45
N GLY A 134 -1.38 -12.26 3.50
CA GLY A 134 -2.18 -12.78 4.62
C GLY A 134 -3.19 -13.88 4.24
N GLY A 135 -2.98 -14.58 3.12
CA GLY A 135 -3.89 -15.61 2.63
C GLY A 135 -5.04 -15.08 1.75
N LEU A 136 -4.99 -13.82 1.32
CA LEU A 136 -5.89 -13.32 0.29
C LEU A 136 -5.71 -14.14 -1.01
N LYS A 137 -6.83 -14.56 -1.61
CA LYS A 137 -6.87 -15.08 -2.97
C LYS A 137 -7.52 -14.02 -3.86
N ALA A 138 -6.80 -13.56 -4.86
CA ALA A 138 -7.34 -12.75 -5.94
C ALA A 138 -7.60 -13.66 -7.15
N THR A 139 -8.73 -13.45 -7.82
CA THR A 139 -9.20 -14.25 -8.96
C THR A 139 -9.52 -13.35 -10.13
#